data_AF-A0A960E097-F1
#
_entry.id   AF-A0A960E097-F1
#
_cell.length_a   1.000
_cell.length_b   1.000
_cell.length_c   1.000
_cell.angle_alpha   90.00
_cell.angle_beta   90.00
_cell.angle_gamma   90.00
#
_symmetry.space_group_name_H-M   'P 1'
#
loop_
_entity.id
_entity.type
_entity.pdbx_description
1 polymer ?
#
loop_
_entity_poly.entity_id
_entity_poly.type
_entity_poly.pdbx_seq_one_letter_code
_entity_poly.pdbx_strand_id
1 'polypeptide(L)'
;PAEPYTGSLDRPDDYRCVISEVPDPEGDGTWVTGYQFEPDETEVVHHSIISIILPESRERITELDAAEPGSGFTCFPPVGTFDGVEARGFGGWTPGRQATRLPEGYANFIPPGAFIVNQVHYHYDHDELPDQSSIALQTLTSDEVADLEAAGTPLKFIRSKTFINPAEGPCTPEESG
;
A
#
# COMPACT_ATOMS: atom_id res chain seq x y z
N PRO A 1 -0.86 1.90 -11.03
CA PRO A 1 0.42 1.77 -11.77
C PRO A 1 0.33 2.54 -13.10
N ALA A 2 1.47 2.89 -13.72
CA ALA A 2 1.49 3.64 -14.99
C ALA A 2 0.95 2.82 -16.18
N GLU A 3 1.10 1.50 -16.11
CA GLU A 3 0.54 0.52 -17.03
C GLU A 3 0.01 -0.70 -16.25
N PRO A 4 -0.90 -1.52 -16.81
CA PRO A 4 -1.30 -2.77 -16.19
C PRO A 4 -0.11 -3.73 -15.99
N TYR A 5 -0.18 -4.57 -14.97
CA TYR A 5 0.76 -5.65 -14.73
C TYR A 5 0.11 -7.00 -15.04
N THR A 6 0.84 -7.89 -15.71
CA THR A 6 0.43 -9.28 -15.95
C THR A 6 1.57 -10.18 -15.50
N GLY A 7 1.28 -11.07 -14.56
CA GLY A 7 2.22 -12.10 -14.10
C GLY A 7 2.26 -13.28 -15.06
N SER A 8 2.62 -14.47 -14.55
CA SER A 8 2.67 -15.68 -15.37
C SER A 8 2.25 -16.93 -14.61
N LEU A 9 1.63 -17.88 -15.32
CA LEU A 9 1.30 -19.21 -14.79
C LEU A 9 2.54 -20.02 -14.38
N ASP A 10 3.72 -19.70 -14.90
CA ASP A 10 5.00 -20.30 -14.45
C ASP A 10 5.41 -19.84 -13.03
N ARG A 11 4.78 -18.76 -12.54
CA ARG A 11 4.92 -18.23 -11.19
C ARG A 11 3.53 -17.98 -10.61
N PRO A 12 2.84 -19.04 -10.14
CA PRO A 12 1.45 -18.93 -9.70
C PRO A 12 1.29 -17.94 -8.54
N ASP A 13 2.23 -17.88 -7.60
CA ASP A 13 2.26 -16.87 -6.53
C ASP A 13 3.30 -15.79 -6.87
N ASP A 14 2.82 -14.62 -7.29
CA ASP A 14 3.68 -13.49 -7.68
C ASP A 14 3.48 -12.28 -6.78
N TYR A 15 4.57 -11.68 -6.30
CA TYR A 15 4.55 -10.60 -5.33
C TYR A 15 5.15 -9.34 -5.95
N ARG A 16 4.28 -8.39 -6.31
CA ARG A 16 4.68 -7.17 -7.03
C ARG A 16 4.47 -5.93 -6.18
N CYS A 17 5.55 -5.23 -5.87
CA CYS A 17 5.51 -3.90 -5.27
C CYS A 17 5.30 -2.85 -6.35
N VAL A 18 4.18 -2.11 -6.25
CA VAL A 18 3.86 -0.97 -7.10
C VAL A 18 4.01 0.32 -6.31
N ILE A 19 4.63 1.33 -6.91
CA ILE A 19 4.87 2.64 -6.30
C ILE A 19 3.66 3.55 -6.57
N SER A 20 3.22 4.29 -5.56
CA SER A 20 2.18 5.32 -5.67
C SER A 20 2.60 6.58 -4.93
N GLU A 21 2.58 7.71 -5.64
CA GLU A 21 2.83 9.03 -5.04
C GLU A 21 1.62 9.46 -4.19
N VAL A 22 1.90 10.17 -3.09
CA VAL A 22 0.87 10.77 -2.25
C VAL A 22 0.84 12.27 -2.54
N PRO A 23 -0.29 12.82 -3.01
CA PRO A 23 -0.41 14.26 -3.22
C PRO A 23 -0.21 15.04 -1.92
N ASP A 24 0.73 15.98 -1.93
CA ASP A 24 1.07 16.87 -0.81
C ASP A 24 1.27 18.30 -1.36
N PRO A 25 0.19 19.00 -1.76
CA PRO A 25 0.30 20.30 -2.41
C PRO A 25 0.92 21.37 -1.50
N GLU A 26 0.69 21.28 -0.20
CA GLU A 26 1.18 22.22 0.81
C GLU A 26 2.61 21.89 1.28
N GLY A 27 3.07 20.65 1.09
CA GLY A 27 4.41 20.20 1.45
C GLY A 27 4.62 20.00 2.96
N ASP A 28 3.53 19.96 3.73
CA ASP A 28 3.52 19.75 5.18
C ASP A 28 3.03 18.33 5.56
N GLY A 29 2.74 17.49 4.56
CA GLY A 29 2.39 16.09 4.72
C GLY A 29 0.88 15.87 4.77
N THR A 30 0.48 14.61 4.59
CA THR A 30 -0.92 14.29 4.38
C THR A 30 -1.52 13.59 5.61
N TRP A 31 -2.60 14.16 6.14
CA TRP A 31 -3.45 13.52 7.13
C TRP A 31 -4.46 12.60 6.44
N VAL A 32 -4.47 11.32 6.80
CA VAL A 32 -5.30 10.28 6.17
C VAL A 32 -6.26 9.68 7.19
N THR A 33 -7.57 9.86 6.97
CA THR A 33 -8.65 9.36 7.82
C THR A 33 -9.23 8.03 7.34
N GLY A 34 -8.85 7.59 6.15
CA GLY A 34 -9.29 6.30 5.60
C GLY A 34 -8.55 5.91 4.33
N TYR A 35 -8.69 4.66 3.93
CA TYR A 35 -8.13 4.16 2.68
C TYR A 35 -8.97 3.00 2.12
N GLN A 36 -8.86 2.79 0.81
CA GLN A 36 -9.38 1.62 0.10
C GLN A 36 -8.33 1.19 -0.93
N PHE A 37 -8.01 -0.10 -0.95
CA PHE A 37 -7.38 -0.71 -2.13
C PHE A 37 -8.49 -1.14 -3.09
N GLU A 38 -8.40 -0.70 -4.33
CA GLU A 38 -9.41 -0.91 -5.36
C GLU A 38 -8.82 -1.92 -6.35
N PRO A 39 -9.14 -3.22 -6.21
CA PRO A 39 -8.67 -4.23 -7.15
C PRO A 39 -9.27 -3.97 -8.53
N ASP A 40 -8.47 -4.10 -9.58
CA ASP A 40 -8.95 -4.07 -10.95
C ASP A 40 -9.36 -5.48 -11.39
N GLU A 41 -8.53 -6.49 -11.09
CA GLU A 41 -8.82 -7.89 -11.39
C GLU A 41 -8.84 -8.78 -10.15
N THR A 42 -10.03 -8.96 -9.57
CA THR A 42 -10.20 -9.81 -8.38
C THR A 42 -10.00 -11.30 -8.65
N GLU A 43 -9.98 -11.76 -9.90
CA GLU A 43 -9.70 -13.16 -10.23
C GLU A 43 -8.23 -13.54 -9.98
N VAL A 44 -7.30 -12.58 -10.03
CA VAL A 44 -5.87 -12.84 -9.78
C VAL A 44 -5.33 -12.11 -8.57
N VAL A 45 -5.94 -11.00 -8.12
CA VAL A 45 -5.47 -10.27 -6.93
C VAL A 45 -5.90 -10.98 -5.64
N HIS A 46 -4.97 -11.72 -5.04
CA HIS A 46 -5.23 -12.51 -3.83
C HIS A 46 -5.19 -11.64 -2.56
N HIS A 47 -4.22 -10.74 -2.42
CA HIS A 47 -4.22 -9.72 -1.37
C HIS A 47 -3.30 -8.55 -1.70
N SER A 48 -3.43 -7.47 -0.93
CA SER A 48 -2.54 -6.30 -1.01
C SER A 48 -2.04 -5.91 0.39
N ILE A 49 -0.76 -5.53 0.47
CA ILE A 49 -0.13 -4.98 1.67
C ILE A 49 0.42 -3.59 1.35
N ILE A 50 -0.06 -2.61 2.10
CA ILE A 50 0.22 -1.19 1.83
C ILE A 50 1.23 -0.70 2.86
N SER A 51 2.33 -0.12 2.38
CA SER A 51 3.39 0.44 3.20
C SER A 51 3.71 1.88 2.82
N ILE A 52 4.09 2.68 3.81
CA ILE A 52 4.65 4.02 3.63
C ILE A 52 6.17 3.90 3.67
N ILE A 53 6.81 4.44 2.64
CA ILE A 53 8.26 4.56 2.52
C ILE A 53 8.63 6.04 2.66
N LEU A 54 9.66 6.32 3.45
CA LEU A 54 10.14 7.68 3.65
C LEU A 54 10.99 8.16 2.46
N PRO A 55 11.06 9.49 2.21
CA PRO A 55 11.73 10.04 1.02
C PRO A 55 13.21 9.63 0.88
N GLU A 56 13.90 9.32 1.98
CA GLU A 56 15.31 8.90 1.96
C GLU A 56 15.53 7.59 1.20
N SER A 57 14.50 6.75 1.06
CA SER A 57 14.58 5.48 0.32
C SER A 57 14.14 5.58 -1.15
N ARG A 58 13.83 6.79 -1.65
CA ARG A 58 13.35 7.01 -3.03
C ARG A 58 14.31 6.46 -4.08
N GLU A 59 15.61 6.74 -3.94
CA GLU A 59 16.63 6.31 -4.90
C GLU A 59 16.65 4.78 -5.00
N ARG A 60 16.73 4.10 -3.84
CA ARG A 60 16.73 2.64 -3.78
C ARG A 60 15.47 2.00 -4.36
N ILE A 61 14.30 2.56 -4.09
CA ILE A 61 13.03 2.05 -4.65
C ILE A 61 12.99 2.25 -6.17
N THR A 62 13.47 3.38 -6.67
CA THR A 62 13.54 3.65 -8.12
C THR A 62 14.49 2.67 -8.81
N GLU A 63 15.63 2.35 -8.18
CA GLU A 63 16.56 1.35 -8.70
C GLU A 63 15.95 -0.05 -8.78
N LEU A 64 15.16 -0.45 -7.78
CA LEU A 64 14.47 -1.74 -7.75
C LEU A 64 13.42 -1.82 -8.87
N ASP A 65 12.58 -0.79 -9.00
CA ASP A 65 11.58 -0.68 -10.05
C ASP A 65 12.21 -0.74 -11.45
N ALA A 66 13.29 0.00 -11.68
CA ALA A 66 13.98 0.03 -12.97
C ALA A 66 14.75 -1.25 -13.31
N ALA A 67 15.01 -2.13 -12.33
CA ALA A 67 15.74 -3.38 -12.54
C ALA A 67 14.87 -4.49 -13.16
N GLU A 68 13.56 -4.33 -13.14
CA GLU A 68 12.60 -5.30 -13.67
C GLU A 68 11.74 -4.67 -14.77
N PRO A 69 11.37 -5.43 -15.82
CA PRO A 69 10.43 -4.94 -16.81
C PRO A 69 9.01 -4.85 -16.24
N GLY A 70 8.20 -3.94 -16.79
CA GLY A 70 6.80 -3.73 -16.41
C GLY A 70 6.63 -2.91 -15.13
N SER A 71 5.38 -2.67 -14.72
CA SER A 71 5.08 -1.88 -13.52
C SER A 71 5.55 -2.56 -12.24
N GLY A 72 6.31 -1.84 -11.40
CA GLY A 72 6.72 -2.31 -10.09
C GLY A 72 7.96 -3.18 -10.11
N PHE A 73 8.23 -3.85 -8.98
CA PHE A 73 9.34 -4.79 -8.82
C PHE A 73 8.94 -5.93 -7.88
N THR A 74 9.67 -7.05 -7.91
CA THR A 74 9.43 -8.18 -7.01
C THR A 74 9.88 -7.81 -5.59
N CYS A 75 9.04 -8.03 -4.56
CA CYS A 75 9.39 -7.66 -3.19
C CYS A 75 8.79 -8.61 -2.13
N PHE A 76 9.57 -8.95 -1.09
CA PHE A 76 9.10 -9.73 0.06
C PHE A 76 10.10 -9.65 1.25
N PRO A 77 9.68 -9.34 2.50
CA PRO A 77 8.36 -8.88 2.93
C PRO A 77 8.17 -7.37 2.66
N PRO A 78 6.94 -6.88 2.49
CA PRO A 78 6.71 -5.47 2.14
C PRO A 78 6.62 -4.54 3.36
N VAL A 79 6.98 -5.02 4.55
CA VAL A 79 6.94 -4.30 5.84
C VAL A 79 8.20 -4.60 6.65
N GLY A 80 8.64 -3.65 7.48
CA GLY A 80 9.92 -3.75 8.17
C GLY A 80 11.06 -3.42 7.21
N THR A 81 12.17 -4.14 7.28
CA THR A 81 13.32 -3.90 6.41
C THR A 81 13.32 -4.88 5.23
N PHE A 82 13.30 -4.37 4.00
CA PHE A 82 13.52 -5.16 2.78
C PHE A 82 14.48 -4.42 1.86
N ASP A 83 15.44 -5.10 1.23
CA ASP A 83 16.40 -4.48 0.32
C ASP A 83 17.13 -3.22 0.84
N GLY A 84 17.27 -3.10 2.17
CA GLY A 84 17.85 -1.93 2.85
C GLY A 84 16.89 -0.74 3.00
N VAL A 85 15.63 -0.91 2.63
CA VAL A 85 14.53 0.07 2.77
C VAL A 85 13.72 -0.23 4.02
N GLU A 86 13.44 0.80 4.81
CA GLU A 86 12.54 0.73 5.96
C GLU A 86 11.10 1.05 5.52
N ALA A 87 10.22 0.07 5.63
CA ALA A 87 8.83 0.12 5.21
C ALA A 87 7.87 0.08 6.40
N ARG A 88 7.08 1.14 6.54
CA ARG A 88 6.09 1.24 7.61
C ARG A 88 4.75 0.71 7.11
N GLY A 89 4.29 -0.42 7.68
CA GLY A 89 2.96 -0.93 7.38
C GLY A 89 1.87 0.11 7.64
N PHE A 90 1.00 0.29 6.66
CA PHE A 90 -0.08 1.27 6.65
C PHE A 90 -1.45 0.59 6.61
N GLY A 91 -1.57 -0.48 5.83
CA GLY A 91 -2.83 -1.17 5.65
C GLY A 91 -2.68 -2.47 4.87
N GLY A 92 -3.82 -3.11 4.61
CA GLY A 92 -3.88 -4.28 3.75
C GLY A 92 -5.30 -4.59 3.32
N TRP A 93 -5.41 -5.37 2.27
CA TRP A 93 -6.66 -5.73 1.63
C TRP A 93 -6.68 -7.22 1.26
N THR A 94 -7.86 -7.82 1.34
CA THR A 94 -8.19 -9.17 0.87
C THR A 94 -9.56 -9.11 0.20
N PRO A 95 -9.93 -10.07 -0.67
CA PRO A 95 -11.24 -10.12 -1.30
C PRO A 95 -12.41 -9.89 -0.34
N GLY A 96 -13.35 -9.04 -0.75
CA GLY A 96 -14.53 -8.65 0.04
C GLY A 96 -14.28 -7.56 1.10
N ARG A 97 -13.04 -7.17 1.38
CA ARG A 97 -12.73 -6.15 2.38
C ARG A 97 -13.20 -4.76 1.91
N GLN A 98 -13.99 -4.12 2.77
CA GLN A 98 -14.52 -2.77 2.58
C GLN A 98 -13.51 -1.69 3.00
N ALA A 99 -13.82 -0.44 2.66
CA ALA A 99 -12.98 0.72 2.93
C ALA A 99 -12.71 0.85 4.43
N THR A 100 -11.45 1.10 4.76
CA THR A 100 -11.08 1.42 6.14
C THR A 100 -11.36 2.89 6.39
N ARG A 101 -12.17 3.17 7.42
CA ARG A 101 -12.40 4.51 7.95
C ARG A 101 -11.99 4.55 9.42
N LEU A 102 -11.17 5.52 9.78
CA LEU A 102 -10.78 5.77 11.16
C LEU A 102 -11.91 6.50 11.89
N PRO A 103 -12.05 6.30 13.22
CA PRO A 103 -12.98 7.09 14.02
C PRO A 103 -12.66 8.58 13.96
N GLU A 104 -13.67 9.41 14.18
CA GLU A 104 -13.51 10.87 14.28
C GLU A 104 -12.41 11.24 15.29
N GLY A 105 -11.59 12.22 14.93
CA GLY A 105 -10.44 12.64 15.72
C GLY A 105 -9.21 11.73 15.62
N TYR A 106 -9.24 10.70 14.77
CA TYR A 106 -8.08 9.86 14.47
C TYR A 106 -7.69 9.93 12.99
N ALA A 107 -6.38 10.04 12.74
CA ALA A 107 -5.80 10.01 11.40
C ALA A 107 -4.45 9.29 11.39
N ASN A 108 -4.05 8.75 10.26
CA ASN A 108 -2.65 8.44 9.98
C ASN A 108 -1.98 9.69 9.41
N PHE A 109 -0.67 9.82 9.63
CA PHE A 109 0.12 10.89 9.04
C PHE A 109 1.15 10.32 8.08
N ILE A 110 1.11 10.78 6.84
CA ILE A 110 2.10 10.50 5.80
C ILE A 110 3.03 11.73 5.74
N PRO A 111 4.31 11.60 6.12
CA PRO A 111 5.24 12.73 6.11
C PRO A 111 5.45 13.32 4.70
N PRO A 112 5.86 14.59 4.60
CA PRO A 112 6.20 15.21 3.32
C PRO A 112 7.19 14.37 2.51
N GLY A 113 6.90 14.20 1.22
CA GLY A 113 7.74 13.43 0.28
C GLY A 113 7.77 11.92 0.53
N ALA A 114 7.08 11.41 1.55
CA ALA A 114 6.86 9.97 1.69
C ALA A 114 5.88 9.48 0.62
N PHE A 115 6.02 8.21 0.25
CA PHE A 115 5.23 7.61 -0.81
C PHE A 115 4.76 6.21 -0.39
N ILE A 116 3.81 5.68 -1.14
CA ILE A 116 3.26 4.35 -0.90
C ILE A 116 3.99 3.34 -1.77
N VAL A 117 4.36 2.22 -1.17
CA VAL A 117 4.69 0.99 -1.87
C VAL A 117 3.63 -0.04 -1.50
N ASN A 118 2.89 -0.49 -2.49
CA ASN A 118 1.84 -1.48 -2.35
C ASN A 118 2.32 -2.80 -2.94
N GLN A 119 2.50 -3.82 -2.09
CA GLN A 119 2.69 -5.17 -2.58
C GLN A 119 1.34 -5.79 -2.90
N VAL A 120 1.14 -6.13 -4.16
CA VAL A 120 0.03 -6.96 -4.60
C VAL A 120 0.56 -8.39 -4.73
N HIS A 121 -0.07 -9.31 -4.02
CA HIS A 121 0.14 -10.74 -4.21
C HIS A 121 -0.91 -11.24 -5.21
N TYR A 122 -0.43 -11.71 -6.34
CA TYR A 122 -1.23 -12.35 -7.38
C TYR A 122 -1.19 -13.86 -7.24
N HIS A 123 -2.33 -14.50 -7.45
CA HIS A 123 -2.45 -15.94 -7.61
C HIS A 123 -2.98 -16.27 -9.00
N TYR A 124 -2.22 -17.03 -9.79
CA TYR A 124 -2.58 -17.43 -11.15
C TYR A 124 -2.83 -18.94 -11.24
N ASP A 125 -4.08 -19.32 -11.48
CA ASP A 125 -4.47 -20.72 -11.66
C ASP A 125 -4.65 -21.12 -13.14
N HIS A 126 -5.32 -20.26 -13.93
CA HIS A 126 -5.79 -20.62 -15.28
C HIS A 126 -5.44 -19.58 -16.34
N ASP A 127 -5.53 -18.30 -16.01
CA ASP A 127 -5.43 -17.18 -16.95
C ASP A 127 -4.44 -16.13 -16.42
N GLU A 128 -3.60 -15.60 -17.30
CA GLU A 128 -2.68 -14.49 -17.01
C GLU A 128 -3.40 -13.16 -17.29
N LEU A 129 -4.25 -12.73 -16.36
CA LEU A 129 -5.05 -11.51 -16.51
C LEU A 129 -4.25 -10.25 -16.11
N PRO A 130 -4.36 -9.15 -16.87
CA PRO A 130 -3.76 -7.87 -16.49
C PRO A 130 -4.52 -7.22 -15.33
N ASP A 131 -3.78 -6.62 -14.40
CA ASP A 131 -4.32 -5.84 -13.29
C ASP A 131 -3.76 -4.41 -13.28
N GLN A 132 -4.62 -3.42 -13.05
CA GLN A 132 -4.23 -2.02 -12.84
C GLN A 132 -4.77 -1.46 -11.52
N SER A 133 -4.76 -2.25 -10.44
CA SER A 133 -5.29 -1.88 -9.12
C SER A 133 -4.78 -0.53 -8.59
N SER A 134 -5.63 0.17 -7.82
CA SER A 134 -5.35 1.48 -7.24
C SER A 134 -5.52 1.52 -5.72
N ILE A 135 -5.03 2.60 -5.09
CA ILE A 135 -5.33 2.93 -3.69
C ILE A 135 -5.99 4.31 -3.67
N ALA A 136 -7.19 4.38 -3.09
CA ALA A 136 -7.85 5.62 -2.74
C ALA A 136 -7.54 5.98 -1.29
N LEU A 137 -7.14 7.24 -1.05
CA LEU A 137 -6.93 7.80 0.28
C LEU A 137 -8.02 8.81 0.60
N GLN A 138 -8.58 8.73 1.80
CA GLN A 138 -9.43 9.78 2.35
C GLN A 138 -8.53 10.71 3.17
N THR A 139 -8.31 11.92 2.68
CA THR A 139 -7.39 12.90 3.27
C THR A 139 -8.14 14.06 3.93
N LEU A 140 -7.43 14.84 4.74
CA LEU A 140 -7.88 16.13 5.24
C LEU A 140 -7.03 17.25 4.62
N THR A 141 -7.68 18.35 4.25
CA THR A 141 -7.05 19.60 3.87
C THR A 141 -6.51 20.33 5.11
N SER A 142 -5.57 21.27 4.93
CA SER A 142 -5.04 22.07 6.03
C SER A 142 -6.13 22.87 6.75
N ASP A 143 -7.14 23.36 6.03
CA ASP A 143 -8.29 24.08 6.60
C ASP A 143 -9.13 23.16 7.50
N GLU A 144 -9.42 21.92 7.06
CA GLU A 144 -10.15 20.94 7.88
C GLU A 144 -9.38 20.55 9.14
N VAL A 145 -8.05 20.44 9.05
CA VAL A 145 -7.20 20.19 10.22
C VAL A 145 -7.27 21.36 11.20
N ALA A 146 -7.16 22.60 10.71
CA ALA A 146 -7.25 23.80 11.54
C ALA A 146 -8.63 23.94 12.21
N ASP A 147 -9.71 23.61 11.50
CA ASP A 147 -11.07 23.63 12.05
C ASP A 147 -11.24 22.60 13.18
N LEU A 148 -10.69 21.39 13.03
CA LEU A 148 -10.71 20.36 14.08
C LEU A 148 -9.93 20.80 15.32
N GLU A 149 -8.77 21.44 15.14
CA GLU A 149 -7.99 22.01 16.24
C GLU A 149 -8.76 23.14 16.95
N ALA A 150 -9.34 24.07 16.20
CA ALA A 150 -10.11 25.19 16.73
C ALA A 150 -11.37 24.72 17.48
N ALA A 151 -11.99 23.62 17.03
CA ALA A 151 -13.11 22.96 17.69
C ALA A 151 -12.73 22.20 18.97
N GLY A 152 -11.45 22.21 19.38
CA GLY A 152 -10.97 21.50 20.57
C GLY A 152 -10.86 19.97 20.38
N THR A 153 -10.84 19.51 19.13
CA THR A 153 -10.72 18.09 18.76
C THR A 153 -9.47 17.88 17.90
N PRO A 154 -8.26 18.13 18.43
CA PRO A 154 -7.04 17.96 17.66
C PRO A 154 -6.89 16.51 17.21
N LEU A 155 -6.36 16.32 16.00
CA LEU A 155 -6.12 14.99 15.43
C LEU A 155 -5.18 14.18 16.31
N LYS A 156 -5.58 12.95 16.61
CA LYS A 156 -4.74 11.95 17.23
C LYS A 156 -4.21 11.03 16.15
N PHE A 157 -2.91 10.80 16.15
CA PHE A 157 -2.31 9.89 15.20
C PHE A 157 -2.00 8.53 15.80
N ILE A 158 -2.27 7.48 15.03
CA ILE A 158 -1.94 6.12 15.42
C ILE A 158 -0.53 5.81 14.93
N ARG A 159 0.43 5.69 15.85
CA ARG A 159 1.72 5.09 15.54
C ARG A 159 1.60 3.57 15.69
N SER A 160 1.09 2.90 14.66
CA SER A 160 1.12 1.44 14.64
C SER A 160 2.57 0.97 14.49
N LYS A 161 3.00 0.08 15.39
CA LYS A 161 4.16 -0.77 15.16
C LYS A 161 3.59 -2.12 14.78
N THR A 162 3.59 -2.44 13.49
CA THR A 162 3.29 -3.80 13.05
C THR A 162 4.38 -4.71 13.63
N PHE A 163 4.01 -5.53 14.61
CA PHE A 163 4.90 -6.58 15.11
C PHE A 163 5.03 -7.64 14.02
N ILE A 164 6.27 -8.09 13.80
CA ILE A 164 6.69 -9.06 12.79
C ILE A 164 6.10 -10.43 13.14
N ASN A 165 4.80 -10.61 12.96
CA ASN A 165 4.28 -11.90 12.57
C ASN A 165 4.24 -11.88 11.04
N PRO A 166 4.62 -12.98 10.36
CA PRO A 166 4.38 -13.08 8.93
C PRO A 166 2.89 -12.81 8.72
N ALA A 167 2.55 -11.75 7.99
CA ALA A 167 1.18 -11.60 7.50
C ALA A 167 0.81 -12.80 6.60
N GLU A 168 1.84 -13.47 6.06
CA GLU A 168 1.77 -14.62 5.18
C GLU A 168 2.39 -15.84 5.86
N GLY A 169 1.55 -16.79 6.26
CA GLY A 169 1.96 -18.19 6.31
C GLY A 169 1.99 -18.73 4.87
N PRO A 170 2.83 -19.73 4.54
CA PRO A 170 2.73 -20.39 3.24
C PRO A 170 1.30 -20.86 3.01
N CYS A 171 0.73 -20.55 1.85
CA CYS A 171 -0.57 -21.06 1.43
C CYS A 171 -0.56 -22.58 1.57
N THR A 172 -1.48 -23.15 2.35
CA THR A 172 -1.73 -24.59 2.26
C THR A 172 -2.41 -24.86 0.92
N PRO A 173 -2.22 -26.04 0.30
CA PRO A 173 -2.86 -26.40 -0.97
C PRO A 173 -4.40 -26.39 -0.97
N GLU A 174 -5.01 -26.01 0.14
CA GLU A 174 -6.44 -26.09 0.45
C GLU A 174 -7.08 -24.69 0.55
N GLU A 175 -6.28 -23.62 0.55
CA GLU A 175 -6.79 -22.24 0.54
C GLU A 175 -7.07 -21.84 -0.91
N SER A 176 -8.35 -21.84 -1.30
CA SER A 176 -8.83 -21.17 -2.50
C SER A 176 -9.28 -19.76 -2.12
N GLY A 177 -8.69 -18.74 -2.73
CA GLY A 177 -9.19 -17.36 -2.70
C GLY A 177 -10.59 -17.22 -3.29
#